data_AF-E2AZG1-F1
#
_entry.id   AF-E2AZG1-F1
#
_cell.length_a   1.000
_cell.length_b   1.000
_cell.length_c   1.000
_cell.angle_alpha   90.00
_cell.angle_beta   90.00
_cell.angle_gamma   90.00
#
_symmetry.space_group_name_H-M   'P 1'
#
loop_
_entity.id
_entity.type
_entity.pdbx_description
1 polymer ?
#
loop_
_entity_poly.entity_id
_entity_poly.type
_entity_poly.pdbx_seq_one_letter_code
_entity_poly.pdbx_strand_id
1 'polypeptide(L)'
;MQASLSVRTIGCIGKCTTGLTAEELDQITDNINKTLSHPKGRQIFERYLQQRNLQSSLECLELYKICSESLAKELSKLQSKDSDLESLIVDVMTVREITEDLDGVPQIDMALMERFNEALTNKTREALLNILEDTRDRSRDYLKNVHQNLFRQSVTDIQLDSVDILPEALKRQVQRTWHQKYDALLSQNECLKEQINTMNYKMKKKQKQINTLQQKLLNLAGKIVNSDENNEKICSKCWILTNEP
;
A
#
# COMPACT_ATOMS: atom_id res chain seq x y z
N MET A 1 26.20 -6.88 -23.62
CA MET A 1 26.72 -5.54 -23.26
C MET A 1 25.71 -4.90 -22.33
N GLN A 2 25.98 -4.93 -21.02
CA GLN A 2 25.18 -4.22 -20.01
C GLN A 2 25.44 -2.73 -20.16
N ALA A 3 24.41 -1.96 -20.54
CA ALA A 3 24.48 -0.51 -20.47
C ALA A 3 24.43 -0.12 -18.99
N SER A 4 25.54 0.44 -18.50
CA SER A 4 25.59 1.13 -17.22
C SER A 4 24.64 2.33 -17.30
N LEU A 5 23.52 2.24 -16.57
CA LEU A 5 22.65 3.39 -16.34
C LEU A 5 23.46 4.41 -15.53
N SER A 6 23.89 5.48 -16.18
CA SER A 6 24.60 6.58 -15.55
C SER A 6 23.72 7.15 -14.43
N VAL A 7 24.23 7.16 -13.20
CA VAL A 7 23.62 7.83 -12.05
C VAL A 7 23.65 9.34 -12.30
N ARG A 8 22.68 9.84 -13.07
CA ARG A 8 22.50 11.27 -13.32
C ARG A 8 21.75 11.85 -12.14
N THR A 9 22.49 12.54 -11.28
CA THR A 9 21.90 13.46 -10.32
C THR A 9 21.08 14.52 -11.05
N ILE A 10 19.87 14.78 -10.56
CA ILE A 10 19.00 15.79 -11.15
C ILE A 10 19.58 17.17 -10.80
N GLY A 11 20.25 17.77 -11.78
CA GLY A 11 20.70 19.16 -11.75
C GLY A 11 19.85 20.03 -12.67
N CYS A 12 19.46 21.22 -12.19
CA CYS A 12 19.01 22.29 -13.07
C CYS A 12 20.21 22.94 -13.77
N ILE A 13 20.01 23.47 -14.98
CA ILE A 13 20.86 24.54 -15.52
C ILE A 13 20.53 25.80 -14.71
N GLY A 14 21.36 26.08 -13.70
CA GLY A 14 21.19 27.20 -12.77
C GLY A 14 20.66 26.77 -11.38
N LYS A 15 21.54 26.84 -10.38
CA LYS A 15 21.28 26.93 -8.92
C LYS A 15 20.40 25.87 -8.21
N CYS A 16 19.88 24.81 -8.83
CA CYS A 16 19.21 23.75 -8.05
C CYS A 16 20.22 22.77 -7.45
N THR A 17 20.46 22.90 -6.16
CA THR A 17 21.34 22.04 -5.33
C THR A 17 20.62 20.81 -4.78
N THR A 18 19.61 20.27 -5.46
CA THR A 18 18.80 19.19 -4.88
C THR A 18 19.57 17.88 -4.77
N GLY A 19 20.55 17.62 -5.66
CA GLY A 19 21.48 16.49 -5.56
C GLY A 19 20.80 15.15 -5.23
N LEU A 20 19.58 14.95 -5.75
CA LEU A 20 18.82 13.72 -5.70
C LEU A 20 18.94 13.07 -7.09
N THR A 21 19.11 11.75 -7.15
CA THR A 21 18.97 11.02 -8.42
C THR A 21 17.50 10.90 -8.82
N ALA A 22 17.25 10.49 -10.06
CA ALA A 22 15.90 10.18 -10.52
C ALA A 22 15.25 9.05 -9.70
N GLU A 23 16.02 8.00 -9.33
CA GLU A 23 15.50 6.93 -8.49
C GLU A 23 15.23 7.39 -7.05
N GLU A 24 16.12 8.20 -6.47
CA GLU A 24 15.91 8.73 -5.11
C GLU A 24 14.67 9.61 -5.05
N LEU A 25 14.47 10.45 -6.06
CA LEU A 25 13.27 11.28 -6.19
C LEU A 25 12.01 10.42 -6.30
N ASP A 26 12.03 9.39 -7.15
CA ASP A 26 10.91 8.47 -7.32
C ASP A 26 10.54 7.74 -6.02
N GLN A 27 11.56 7.29 -5.27
CA GLN A 27 11.35 6.60 -4.01
C GLN A 27 10.73 7.51 -2.94
N ILE A 28 11.18 8.75 -2.83
CA ILE A 28 10.60 9.69 -1.86
C ILE A 28 9.22 10.19 -2.31
N THR A 29 8.93 10.29 -3.61
CA THR A 29 7.58 10.69 -4.06
C THR A 29 6.52 9.64 -3.78
N ASP A 30 6.88 8.36 -3.87
CA ASP A 30 5.92 7.26 -3.73
C ASP A 30 5.73 6.78 -2.30
N ASN A 31 6.72 7.01 -1.43
CA ASN A 31 6.77 6.37 -0.11
C ASN A 31 7.16 7.34 1.00
N ILE A 32 6.22 7.55 1.93
CA ILE A 32 6.46 8.36 3.13
C ILE A 32 7.62 7.84 3.96
N ASN A 33 7.82 6.52 4.10
CA ASN A 33 8.95 5.97 4.83
C ASN A 33 10.29 6.38 4.19
N LYS A 34 10.35 6.35 2.85
CA LYS A 34 11.56 6.77 2.12
C LYS A 34 11.78 8.27 2.27
N THR A 35 10.71 9.06 2.26
CA THR A 35 10.78 10.50 2.50
C THR A 35 11.31 10.83 3.89
N LEU A 36 10.72 10.24 4.93
CA LEU A 36 11.05 10.53 6.31
C LEU A 36 12.44 10.01 6.71
N SER A 37 12.89 8.89 6.13
CA SER A 37 14.24 8.35 6.38
C SER A 37 15.34 9.05 5.57
N HIS A 38 15.01 9.67 4.43
CA HIS A 38 15.98 10.38 3.60
C HIS A 38 16.15 11.84 4.05
N PRO A 39 17.36 12.33 4.39
CA PRO A 39 17.58 13.69 4.91
C PRO A 39 16.98 14.79 4.03
N LYS A 40 17.17 14.69 2.70
CA LYS A 40 16.60 15.66 1.76
C LYS A 40 15.10 15.50 1.56
N GLY A 41 14.59 14.26 1.64
CA GLY A 41 13.15 14.00 1.49
C GLY A 41 12.41 14.64 2.66
N ARG A 42 12.92 14.43 3.87
CA ARG A 42 12.45 15.06 5.10
C ARG A 42 12.50 16.58 5.00
N GLN A 43 13.61 17.16 4.53
CA GLN A 43 13.73 18.61 4.37
C GLN A 43 12.72 19.19 3.37
N ILE A 44 12.49 18.53 2.23
CA ILE A 44 11.48 18.95 1.25
C ILE A 44 10.08 18.90 1.88
N PHE A 45 9.78 17.81 2.58
CA PHE A 45 8.49 17.63 3.21
C PHE A 45 8.25 18.65 4.33
N GLU A 46 9.25 18.92 5.18
CA GLU A 46 9.18 19.92 6.24
C GLU A 46 8.93 21.34 5.69
N ARG A 47 9.64 21.74 4.62
CA ARG A 47 9.38 23.03 3.96
C ARG A 47 7.95 23.14 3.43
N TYR A 48 7.43 22.06 2.84
CA TYR A 48 6.05 22.04 2.37
C TYR A 48 5.05 22.25 3.51
N LEU A 49 5.23 21.56 4.64
CA LEU A 49 4.36 21.70 5.79
C LEU A 49 4.39 23.13 6.37
N GLN A 50 5.58 23.74 6.47
CA GLN A 50 5.78 25.13 6.90
C GLN A 50 5.05 26.12 5.98
N GLN A 51 5.26 26.00 4.66
CA GLN A 51 4.65 26.91 3.68
C GLN A 51 3.13 26.81 3.63
N ARG A 52 2.57 25.62 3.92
CA ARG A 52 1.12 25.39 3.97
C ARG A 52 0.51 25.66 5.34
N ASN A 53 1.31 26.10 6.32
CA ASN A 53 0.89 26.34 7.69
C ASN A 53 0.16 25.12 8.32
N LEU A 54 0.68 23.91 8.05
CA LEU A 54 0.11 22.67 8.55
C LEU A 54 0.71 22.32 9.91
N GLN A 55 0.31 23.05 10.95
CA GLN A 55 0.93 23.00 12.27
C GLN A 55 0.90 21.60 12.90
N SER A 56 -0.26 20.94 12.97
CA SER A 56 -0.37 19.56 13.49
C SER A 56 0.50 18.57 12.72
N SER A 57 0.74 18.80 11.42
CA SER A 57 1.66 17.98 10.62
C SER A 57 3.13 18.24 10.94
N LEU A 58 3.50 19.48 11.27
CA LEU A 58 4.86 19.80 11.73
C LEU A 58 5.16 19.17 13.08
N GLU A 59 4.23 19.29 14.02
CA GLU A 59 4.36 18.69 15.35
C GLU A 59 4.40 17.17 15.27
N CYS A 60 3.56 16.57 14.41
CA CYS A 60 3.59 15.14 14.14
C CYS A 60 4.89 14.68 13.44
N LEU A 61 5.48 15.51 12.56
CA LEU A 61 6.80 15.26 11.98
C LEU A 61 7.90 15.29 13.03
N GLU A 62 7.82 16.22 13.99
CA GLU A 62 8.77 16.30 15.09
C GLU A 62 8.64 15.10 16.04
N LEU A 63 7.41 14.72 16.38
CA LEU A 63 7.13 13.52 17.18
C LEU A 63 7.73 12.27 16.51
N TYR A 64 7.54 12.12 15.19
CA TYR A 64 8.17 11.04 14.42
C TYR A 64 9.70 11.05 14.53
N LYS A 65 10.34 12.23 14.41
CA LYS A 65 11.80 12.37 14.51
C LYS A 65 12.29 11.93 15.88
N ILE A 66 11.68 12.44 16.94
CA ILE A 66 12.06 12.13 18.33
C ILE A 66 11.94 10.63 18.60
N CYS A 67 10.80 10.00 18.27
CA CYS A 67 10.65 8.55 18.44
C CYS A 67 11.69 7.76 17.63
N SER A 68 11.96 8.17 16.39
CA SER A 68 12.95 7.50 15.54
C SER A 68 14.37 7.60 16.09
N GLU A 69 14.73 8.76 16.64
CA GLU A 69 16.03 8.99 17.27
C GLU A 69 16.18 8.20 18.57
N SER A 70 15.16 8.17 19.43
CA SER A 70 15.17 7.36 20.65
C SER A 70 15.30 5.87 20.36
N LEU A 71 14.56 5.35 19.36
CA LEU A 71 14.68 3.96 18.92
C LEU A 71 16.08 3.65 18.35
N ALA A 72 16.66 4.56 17.56
CA ALA A 72 18.01 4.39 17.01
C ALA A 72 19.08 4.41 18.12
N LYS A 73 18.95 5.30 19.11
CA LYS A 73 19.81 5.36 20.29
C LYS A 73 19.77 4.03 21.04
N GLU A 74 18.58 3.48 21.32
CA GLU A 74 18.46 2.20 22.03
C GLU A 74 19.03 1.02 21.24
N LEU A 75 18.83 0.98 19.92
CA LEU A 75 19.46 -0.04 19.07
C LEU A 75 21.00 0.01 19.16
N SER A 76 21.59 1.20 19.19
CA SER A 76 23.03 1.36 19.36
C SER A 76 23.50 0.96 20.76
N LYS A 77 22.71 1.27 21.80
CA LYS A 77 23.02 0.88 23.19
C LYS A 77 22.99 -0.62 23.39
N LEU A 78 22.04 -1.35 22.80
CA LEU A 78 22.00 -2.82 22.88
C LEU A 78 23.27 -3.51 22.32
N GLN A 79 24.02 -2.82 21.46
CA GLN A 79 25.30 -3.30 20.93
C GLN A 79 26.47 -3.01 21.87
N SER A 80 26.33 -2.00 22.73
CA SER A 80 27.25 -1.71 23.83
C SER A 80 26.77 -2.38 25.13
N LYS A 81 27.63 -2.76 26.07
CA LYS A 81 27.18 -3.38 27.34
C LYS A 81 26.54 -2.38 28.32
N ASP A 82 26.21 -1.17 27.86
CA ASP A 82 25.69 -0.08 28.67
C ASP A 82 24.17 0.03 28.47
N SER A 83 23.44 -0.60 29.38
CA SER A 83 21.99 -0.78 29.28
C SER A 83 21.31 -0.07 30.45
N ASP A 84 21.46 1.25 30.52
CA ASP A 84 20.71 2.07 31.47
C ASP A 84 19.30 2.36 30.94
N LEU A 85 18.30 1.88 31.68
CA LEU A 85 16.89 2.01 31.35
C LEU A 85 16.35 3.41 31.66
N GLU A 86 17.00 4.15 32.55
CA GLU A 86 16.52 5.47 33.00
C GLU A 86 16.44 6.45 31.82
N SER A 87 17.47 6.44 30.96
CA SER A 87 17.47 7.23 29.73
C SER A 87 16.30 6.93 28.79
N LEU A 88 15.86 5.67 28.67
CA LEU A 88 14.70 5.29 27.86
C LEU A 88 13.39 5.76 28.51
N ILE A 89 13.30 5.71 29.84
CA ILE A 89 12.12 6.23 30.56
C ILE A 89 11.98 7.73 30.32
N VAL A 90 13.08 8.49 30.41
CA VAL A 90 13.09 9.94 30.14
C VAL A 90 12.67 10.25 28.71
N ASP A 91 13.18 9.49 27.73
CA ASP A 91 12.78 9.62 26.33
C ASP A 91 11.27 9.37 26.14
N VAL A 92 10.73 8.31 26.75
CA VAL A 92 9.28 8.00 26.68
C VAL A 92 8.42 9.05 27.38
N MET A 93 8.86 9.58 28.52
CA MET A 93 8.16 10.68 29.21
C MET A 93 8.10 11.93 28.33
N THR A 94 9.22 12.29 27.71
CA THR A 94 9.30 13.45 26.80
C THR A 94 8.35 13.27 25.62
N VAL A 95 8.34 12.08 25.00
CA VAL A 95 7.42 11.77 23.89
C VAL A 95 5.96 11.84 24.35
N ARG A 96 5.64 11.34 25.55
CA ARG A 96 4.28 11.41 26.10
C ARG A 96 3.83 12.86 26.29
N GLU A 97 4.66 13.72 26.86
CA GLU A 97 4.34 15.15 27.07
C GLU A 97 4.03 15.84 25.72
N ILE A 98 4.88 15.63 24.72
CA ILE A 98 4.65 16.19 23.37
C ILE A 98 3.36 15.62 22.75
N THR A 99 3.07 14.34 22.99
CA THR A 99 1.87 13.68 22.48
C THR A 99 0.60 14.22 23.14
N GLU A 100 0.67 14.59 24.42
CA GLU A 100 -0.45 15.16 25.18
C GLU A 100 -0.86 16.56 24.68
N ASP A 101 0.13 17.36 24.27
CA ASP A 101 -0.08 18.70 23.72
C ASP A 101 -0.53 18.72 22.24
N LEU A 102 -0.47 17.56 21.56
CA LEU A 102 -0.75 17.45 20.14
C LEU A 102 -2.26 17.40 19.85
N ASP A 103 -2.80 18.43 19.22
CA ASP A 103 -4.20 18.49 18.78
C ASP A 103 -4.33 18.32 17.25
N GLY A 104 -5.49 17.83 16.80
CA GLY A 104 -5.83 17.70 15.39
C GLY A 104 -5.19 16.50 14.66
N VAL A 105 -4.69 15.51 15.41
CA VAL A 105 -4.10 14.27 14.86
C VAL A 105 -4.93 13.05 15.30
N PRO A 106 -5.90 12.57 14.48
CA PRO A 106 -6.80 11.49 14.88
C PRO A 106 -6.13 10.16 15.24
N GLN A 107 -4.93 9.92 14.70
CA GLN A 107 -4.13 8.73 14.98
C GLN A 107 -3.52 8.75 16.38
N ILE A 108 -3.45 9.93 17.00
CA ILE A 108 -2.98 10.14 18.36
C ILE A 108 -4.23 10.30 19.23
N ASP A 109 -4.66 9.18 19.80
CA ASP A 109 -5.94 9.05 20.49
C ASP A 109 -5.75 8.76 21.99
N MET A 110 -6.86 8.75 22.73
CA MET A 110 -6.86 8.45 24.15
C MET A 110 -6.32 7.03 24.45
N ALA A 111 -6.52 6.08 23.54
CA ALA A 111 -6.00 4.71 23.70
C ALA A 111 -4.46 4.65 23.59
N LEU A 112 -3.83 5.57 22.84
CA LEU A 112 -2.38 5.74 22.88
C LEU A 112 -1.92 6.29 24.22
N MET A 113 -2.62 7.28 24.79
CA MET A 113 -2.29 7.85 26.09
C MET A 113 -2.41 6.85 27.24
N GLU A 114 -3.43 5.98 27.21
CA GLU A 114 -3.57 4.87 28.15
C GLU A 114 -2.37 3.92 28.08
N ARG A 115 -1.93 3.55 26.87
CA ARG A 115 -0.76 2.68 26.68
C ARG A 115 0.56 3.34 27.08
N PHE A 116 0.69 4.66 26.96
CA PHE A 116 1.82 5.39 27.56
C PHE A 116 1.86 5.21 29.08
N ASN A 117 0.72 5.37 29.74
CA ASN A 117 0.63 5.21 31.20
C ASN A 117 0.95 3.76 31.63
N GLU A 118 0.45 2.77 30.89
CA GLU A 118 0.79 1.36 31.12
C GLU A 118 2.28 1.08 30.94
N ALA A 119 2.89 1.56 29.86
CA ALA A 119 4.32 1.37 29.60
C ALA A 119 5.20 2.02 30.68
N LEU A 120 4.87 3.24 31.10
CA LEU A 120 5.58 3.97 32.17
C LEU A 120 5.33 3.40 33.57
N THR A 121 4.23 2.67 33.77
CA THR A 121 3.96 1.94 35.02
C THR A 121 4.74 0.63 35.07
N ASN A 122 4.72 -0.14 33.98
CA ASN A 122 5.41 -1.43 33.89
C ASN A 122 6.92 -1.28 33.84
N LYS A 123 7.40 -0.20 33.20
CA LYS A 123 8.83 0.14 33.03
C LYS A 123 9.66 -1.02 32.49
N THR A 124 9.08 -1.87 31.65
CA THR A 124 9.85 -2.89 30.93
C THR A 124 10.41 -2.27 29.66
N ARG A 125 11.65 -2.62 29.30
CA ARG A 125 12.27 -2.13 28.06
C ARG A 125 11.38 -2.40 26.84
N GLU A 126 10.80 -3.59 26.77
CA GLU A 126 9.90 -3.97 25.69
C GLU A 126 8.66 -3.06 25.61
N ALA A 127 7.98 -2.78 26.73
CA ALA A 127 6.81 -1.90 26.73
C ALA A 127 7.17 -0.46 26.31
N LEU A 128 8.32 0.04 26.78
CA LEU A 128 8.82 1.38 26.44
C LEU A 128 9.21 1.50 24.96
N LEU A 129 9.86 0.48 24.40
CA LEU A 129 10.18 0.47 22.97
C LEU A 129 8.92 0.34 22.11
N ASN A 130 7.99 -0.54 22.49
CA ASN A 130 6.74 -0.75 21.76
C ASN A 130 5.90 0.53 21.68
N ILE A 131 5.83 1.32 22.76
CA ILE A 131 5.06 2.58 22.74
C ILE A 131 5.74 3.64 21.86
N LEU A 132 7.07 3.70 21.82
CA LEU A 132 7.80 4.57 20.88
C LEU A 132 7.60 4.15 19.42
N GLU A 133 7.63 2.86 19.13
CA GLU A 133 7.37 2.33 17.79
C GLU A 133 5.96 2.61 17.32
N ASP A 134 4.96 2.39 18.18
CA ASP A 134 3.57 2.66 17.85
C ASP A 134 3.31 4.16 17.65
N THR A 135 3.89 5.03 18.49
CA THR A 135 3.78 6.48 18.36
C THR A 135 4.42 6.97 17.06
N ARG A 136 5.61 6.45 16.71
CA ARG A 136 6.28 6.72 15.43
C ARG A 136 5.39 6.31 14.25
N ASP A 137 4.82 5.12 14.31
CA ASP A 137 4.04 4.55 13.21
C ASP A 137 2.71 5.29 13.02
N ARG A 138 2.00 5.63 14.10
CA ARG A 138 0.81 6.49 14.08
C ARG A 138 1.12 7.87 13.51
N SER A 139 2.25 8.46 13.91
CA SER A 139 2.70 9.76 13.38
C SER A 139 2.96 9.69 11.87
N ARG A 140 3.68 8.66 11.41
CA ARG A 140 3.90 8.41 9.99
C ARG A 140 2.58 8.28 9.23
N ASP A 141 1.63 7.54 9.78
CA ASP A 141 0.37 7.24 9.10
C ASP A 141 -0.51 8.49 8.93
N TYR A 142 -0.48 9.41 9.90
CA TYR A 142 -1.06 10.75 9.73
C TYR A 142 -0.38 11.53 8.59
N LEU A 143 0.96 11.58 8.60
CA LEU A 143 1.76 12.30 7.60
C LEU A 143 1.62 11.73 6.19
N LYS A 144 1.29 10.46 6.04
CA LYS A 144 1.12 9.77 4.75
C LYS A 144 0.09 10.47 3.86
N ASN A 145 -1.04 10.89 4.41
CA ASN A 145 -2.08 11.57 3.65
C ASN A 145 -1.61 12.95 3.18
N VAL A 146 -0.89 13.66 4.03
CA VAL A 146 -0.34 15.00 3.74
C VAL A 146 0.77 14.92 2.69
N HIS A 147 1.60 13.88 2.76
CA HIS A 147 2.63 13.57 1.78
C HIS A 147 2.08 13.25 0.39
N GLN A 148 0.98 12.50 0.30
CA GLN A 148 0.30 12.27 -0.98
C GLN A 148 -0.17 13.58 -1.62
N ASN A 149 -0.64 14.53 -0.80
CA ASN A 149 -1.10 15.84 -1.29
C ASN A 149 0.04 16.69 -1.84
N LEU A 150 1.23 16.66 -1.24
CA LEU A 150 2.43 17.36 -1.74
C LEU A 150 2.70 17.01 -3.21
N PHE A 151 2.77 15.71 -3.52
CA PHE A 151 3.15 15.27 -4.87
C PHE A 151 1.98 15.25 -5.85
N ARG A 152 0.74 14.98 -5.41
CA ARG A 152 -0.44 15.09 -6.29
C ARG A 152 -0.64 16.51 -6.80
N GLN A 153 -0.51 17.52 -5.93
CA GLN A 153 -0.64 18.92 -6.34
C GLN A 153 0.45 19.35 -7.32
N SER A 154 1.64 18.77 -7.22
CA SER A 154 2.72 19.03 -8.18
C SER A 154 2.44 18.49 -9.59
N VAL A 155 1.54 17.51 -9.72
CA VAL A 155 1.20 16.86 -11.00
C VAL A 155 0.00 17.51 -11.70
N THR A 156 -0.96 18.09 -10.96
CA THR A 156 -2.27 18.49 -11.53
C THR A 156 -2.35 19.91 -12.12
N ASP A 157 -1.25 20.66 -12.27
CA ASP A 157 -1.19 21.99 -12.94
C ASP A 157 -2.36 22.95 -12.63
N ILE A 158 -2.91 22.90 -11.41
CA ILE A 158 -3.82 23.95 -10.95
C ILE A 158 -2.92 25.14 -10.62
N GLN A 159 -3.13 26.25 -11.32
CA GLN A 159 -2.57 27.58 -11.04
C GLN A 159 -2.70 27.91 -9.56
N LEU A 160 -1.70 27.51 -8.77
CA LEU A 160 -1.43 28.06 -7.46
C LEU A 160 -0.31 29.06 -7.68
N ASP A 161 -0.72 30.26 -8.11
CA ASP A 161 0.07 31.42 -8.51
C ASP A 161 1.08 31.96 -7.47
N SER A 162 1.54 31.20 -6.46
CA SER A 162 2.43 31.79 -5.44
C SER A 162 3.29 30.89 -4.57
N VAL A 163 3.32 29.56 -4.73
CA VAL A 163 4.11 28.75 -3.77
C VAL A 163 5.08 27.81 -4.49
N ASP A 164 6.35 28.24 -4.55
CA ASP A 164 7.52 27.46 -4.93
C ASP A 164 7.79 26.33 -3.91
N ILE A 165 6.90 25.34 -3.85
CA ILE A 165 6.98 24.20 -2.93
C ILE A 165 8.13 23.27 -3.34
N LEU A 166 8.26 23.04 -4.64
CA LEU A 166 9.27 22.21 -5.26
C LEU A 166 9.98 23.02 -6.36
N PRO A 167 11.32 22.98 -6.43
CA PRO A 167 12.05 23.49 -7.58
C PRO A 167 11.45 22.98 -8.89
N GLU A 168 11.27 23.88 -9.87
CA GLU A 168 10.59 23.59 -11.13
C GLU A 168 11.13 22.34 -11.86
N ALA A 169 12.44 22.07 -11.76
CA ALA A 169 13.01 20.84 -12.32
C ALA A 169 12.57 19.57 -11.60
N LEU A 170 12.41 19.62 -10.27
CA LEU A 170 11.85 18.49 -9.51
C LEU A 170 10.38 18.30 -9.89
N LYS A 171 9.59 19.38 -9.99
CA LYS A 171 8.19 19.31 -10.45
C LYS A 171 8.09 18.61 -11.81
N ARG A 172 8.87 19.06 -12.80
CA ARG A 172 8.90 18.45 -14.14
C ARG A 172 9.33 16.98 -14.13
N GLN A 173 10.30 16.63 -13.28
CA GLN A 173 10.76 15.25 -13.18
C GLN A 173 9.69 14.35 -12.56
N VAL A 174 9.05 14.79 -11.47
CA VAL A 174 7.92 14.07 -10.85
C VAL A 174 6.77 13.90 -11.85
N GLN A 175 6.41 14.96 -12.57
CA GLN A 175 5.41 14.90 -13.63
C GLN A 175 5.77 13.86 -14.70
N ARG A 176 6.99 13.87 -15.23
CA ARG A 176 7.44 12.88 -16.24
C ARG A 176 7.32 11.46 -15.73
N THR A 177 7.80 11.19 -14.52
CA THR A 177 7.75 9.86 -13.92
C THR A 177 6.30 9.39 -13.72
N TRP A 178 5.42 10.28 -13.28
CA TRP A 178 3.99 9.98 -13.14
C TRP A 178 3.31 9.67 -14.47
N HIS A 179 3.57 10.44 -15.53
CA HIS A 179 3.04 10.16 -16.87
C HIS A 179 3.53 8.80 -17.39
N GLN A 180 4.82 8.49 -17.22
CA GLN A 180 5.38 7.18 -17.59
C GLN A 180 4.70 6.02 -16.86
N LYS A 181 4.47 6.15 -15.54
CA LYS A 181 3.74 5.15 -14.75
C LYS A 181 2.30 4.99 -15.21
N TYR A 182 1.63 6.11 -15.52
CA TYR A 182 0.27 6.09 -16.02
C TYR A 182 0.16 5.36 -17.37
N ASP A 183 1.04 5.68 -18.32
CA ASP A 183 1.07 5.05 -19.65
C ASP A 183 1.36 3.54 -19.54
N ALA A 184 2.27 3.14 -18.66
CA ALA A 184 2.56 1.73 -18.40
C ALA A 184 1.34 0.98 -17.83
N LEU A 185 0.62 1.59 -16.88
CA LEU A 185 -0.61 1.02 -16.33
C LEU A 185 -1.74 0.95 -17.37
N LEU A 186 -1.84 1.95 -18.25
CA LEU A 186 -2.81 1.95 -19.34
C LEU A 186 -2.55 0.78 -20.30
N SER A 187 -1.29 0.60 -20.72
CA SER A 187 -0.87 -0.52 -21.56
C SER A 187 -1.11 -1.88 -20.90
N GLN A 188 -0.83 -2.00 -19.59
CA GLN A 188 -1.11 -3.23 -18.85
C GLN A 188 -2.62 -3.53 -18.79
N ASN A 189 -3.45 -2.50 -18.57
CA ASN A 189 -4.91 -2.65 -18.57
C ASN A 189 -5.45 -3.10 -19.92
N GLU A 190 -4.91 -2.59 -21.02
CA GLU A 190 -5.27 -3.03 -22.38
C GLU A 190 -4.92 -4.52 -22.59
N CYS A 191 -3.71 -4.93 -22.20
CA CYS A 191 -3.28 -6.33 -22.26
C CYS A 191 -4.19 -7.25 -21.42
N LEU A 192 -4.56 -6.83 -20.20
CA LEU A 192 -5.46 -7.60 -19.34
C LEU A 192 -6.86 -7.73 -19.96
N LYS A 193 -7.40 -6.67 -20.59
CA LYS A 193 -8.68 -6.73 -21.31
C LYS A 193 -8.64 -7.75 -22.45
N GLU A 194 -7.56 -7.78 -23.22
CA GLU A 194 -7.38 -8.77 -24.29
C GLU A 194 -7.31 -10.21 -23.76
N GLN A 195 -6.61 -10.43 -22.64
CA GLN A 195 -6.56 -11.73 -21.98
C GLN A 195 -7.95 -12.18 -21.49
N ILE A 196 -8.72 -11.28 -20.88
CA ILE A 196 -10.10 -11.55 -20.44
C ILE A 196 -10.97 -11.92 -21.64
N ASN A 197 -10.89 -11.17 -22.74
CA ASN A 197 -11.66 -11.46 -23.95
C ASN A 197 -11.32 -12.83 -24.54
N THR A 198 -10.02 -13.17 -24.56
CA THR A 198 -9.54 -14.48 -25.02
C THR A 198 -10.06 -15.61 -24.13
N MET A 199 -10.02 -15.42 -22.81
CA MET A 199 -10.52 -16.40 -21.85
C MET A 199 -12.03 -16.59 -21.97
N ASN A 200 -12.79 -15.50 -22.13
CA ASN A 200 -14.23 -15.52 -22.36
C ASN A 200 -14.60 -16.27 -23.65
N TYR A 201 -13.85 -16.08 -24.74
CA TYR A 201 -14.06 -16.83 -25.97
C TYR A 201 -13.86 -18.34 -25.76
N LYS A 202 -12.76 -18.73 -25.10
CA LYS A 202 -12.49 -20.14 -24.75
C LYS A 202 -13.59 -20.72 -23.86
N MET A 203 -14.04 -19.95 -22.86
CA MET A 203 -15.12 -20.34 -21.95
C MET A 203 -16.44 -20.56 -22.69
N LYS A 204 -16.84 -19.64 -23.57
CA LYS A 204 -18.04 -19.81 -24.43
C LYS A 204 -17.93 -21.05 -25.31
N LYS A 205 -16.76 -21.35 -25.88
CA LYS A 205 -16.54 -22.57 -26.67
C LYS A 205 -16.71 -23.83 -25.83
N LYS A 206 -16.17 -23.85 -24.61
CA LYS A 206 -16.33 -24.97 -23.67
C LYS A 206 -17.78 -25.13 -23.21
N GLN A 207 -18.49 -24.03 -22.96
CA GLN A 207 -19.92 -24.07 -22.61
C GLN A 207 -20.76 -24.71 -23.74
N LYS A 208 -20.49 -24.37 -25.00
CA LYS A 208 -21.16 -25.03 -26.14
C LYS A 208 -20.90 -26.54 -26.20
N GLN A 209 -19.68 -26.98 -25.88
CA GLN A 209 -19.34 -28.40 -25.81
C GLN A 209 -20.11 -29.10 -24.68
N ILE A 210 -20.17 -28.49 -23.49
CA ILE A 210 -20.94 -29.00 -22.35
C ILE A 210 -22.41 -29.15 -22.72
N ASN A 211 -23.04 -28.11 -23.28
CA ASN A 211 -24.44 -28.15 -23.69
C ASN A 211 -24.71 -29.27 -24.71
N THR A 212 -23.79 -29.48 -25.65
CA THR A 212 -23.88 -30.57 -26.64
C THR A 212 -23.81 -31.95 -25.98
N LEU A 213 -22.90 -32.13 -25.02
CA LEU A 213 -22.76 -33.38 -24.29
C LEU A 213 -23.98 -33.65 -23.40
N GLN A 214 -24.52 -32.63 -22.73
CA GLN A 214 -25.75 -32.73 -21.95
C GLN A 214 -26.94 -33.17 -22.81
N GLN A 215 -27.10 -32.59 -24.01
CA GLN A 215 -28.16 -33.01 -24.93
C GLN A 215 -28.00 -34.46 -25.39
N LYS A 216 -26.77 -34.90 -25.66
CA LYS A 216 -26.51 -36.30 -26.01
C LYS A 216 -26.85 -37.26 -24.87
N LEU A 217 -26.50 -36.90 -23.64
CA LEU A 217 -26.85 -37.68 -22.44
C LEU A 217 -28.37 -37.78 -22.25
N LEU A 218 -29.09 -36.67 -22.39
CA LEU A 218 -30.56 -36.65 -22.32
C LEU A 218 -31.19 -37.56 -23.38
N ASN A 219 -30.71 -37.49 -24.62
CA ASN A 219 -31.20 -38.34 -25.70
C ASN A 219 -30.93 -39.83 -25.45
N LEU A 220 -29.77 -40.18 -24.86
CA LEU A 220 -29.45 -41.56 -24.50
C LEU A 220 -30.33 -42.05 -23.34
N ALA A 221 -30.53 -41.23 -22.31
CA ALA A 221 -31.41 -41.55 -21.19
C ALA A 221 -32.84 -41.85 -21.68
N GLY A 222 -33.39 -41.00 -22.56
CA GLY A 222 -34.71 -41.24 -23.16
C GLY A 222 -34.81 -42.55 -23.96
N LYS A 223 -33.75 -42.92 -24.69
CA LYS A 223 -33.70 -44.22 -25.40
C LYS A 223 -33.69 -45.41 -24.47
N ILE A 224 -32.98 -45.33 -23.34
CA ILE A 224 -32.93 -46.39 -22.33
C ILE A 224 -34.31 -46.59 -21.71
N VAL A 225 -34.96 -45.50 -21.27
CA VAL A 225 -36.32 -45.56 -20.69
C VAL A 225 -37.31 -46.18 -21.68
N ASN A 226 -37.30 -45.76 -22.94
CA ASN A 226 -38.18 -46.33 -23.97
C ASN A 226 -37.88 -47.82 -24.24
N SER A 227 -36.62 -48.25 -24.15
CA SER A 227 -36.24 -49.65 -24.29
C SER A 227 -36.73 -50.48 -23.11
N ASP A 228 -36.63 -49.95 -21.89
CA ASP A 228 -37.11 -50.61 -20.68
C ASP A 228 -38.64 -50.77 -20.71
N GLU A 229 -39.39 -49.72 -21.08
CA GLU A 229 -40.84 -49.81 -21.24
C GLU A 229 -41.27 -50.83 -22.31
N ASN A 230 -40.53 -50.90 -23.43
CA ASN A 230 -40.80 -51.89 -24.48
C ASN A 230 -40.48 -53.31 -24.02
N ASN A 231 -39.38 -53.51 -23.29
CA ASN A 231 -39.02 -54.81 -22.73
C ASN A 231 -40.06 -55.27 -21.71
N GLU A 232 -40.56 -54.38 -20.87
CA GLU A 232 -41.61 -54.67 -19.88
C GLU A 232 -42.93 -55.08 -20.57
N LYS A 233 -43.32 -54.39 -21.67
CA LYS A 233 -44.45 -54.78 -22.52
C LYS A 233 -44.27 -56.14 -23.18
N ILE A 234 -43.06 -56.48 -23.63
CA ILE A 234 -42.78 -57.79 -24.24
C ILE A 234 -42.85 -58.89 -23.18
N CYS A 235 -42.20 -58.69 -22.03
CA CYS A 235 -42.21 -59.64 -20.91
C CYS A 235 -43.62 -59.92 -20.40
N SER A 236 -44.44 -58.88 -20.22
CA SER A 236 -45.84 -59.04 -19.82
C SER A 236 -46.67 -59.80 -20.87
N LYS A 237 -46.45 -59.56 -22.17
CA LYS A 237 -47.09 -60.31 -23.25
C LYS A 237 -46.68 -61.79 -23.28
N CYS A 238 -45.39 -62.09 -23.10
CA CYS A 238 -44.89 -63.45 -23.00
C CYS A 238 -45.45 -64.17 -21.78
N TRP A 239 -45.55 -63.49 -20.63
CA TRP A 239 -46.10 -64.06 -19.41
C TRP A 239 -47.57 -64.47 -19.57
N ILE A 240 -48.37 -63.66 -20.26
CA ILE A 240 -49.77 -63.99 -20.59
C ILE A 240 -49.83 -65.24 -21.48
N LEU A 241 -49.02 -65.30 -22.55
CA LEU A 241 -49.00 -66.44 -23.48
C LEU A 241 -48.53 -67.75 -22.85
N THR A 242 -47.74 -67.71 -21.79
CA THR A 242 -47.27 -68.91 -21.08
C THR A 242 -48.14 -69.34 -19.90
N ASN A 243 -49.12 -68.51 -19.49
CA ASN A 243 -49.98 -68.77 -18.33
C ASN A 243 -51.49 -68.75 -18.67
N GLU A 244 -51.87 -68.78 -19.94
CA GLU A 244 -53.24 -69.14 -20.31
C GLU A 244 -53.46 -70.65 -20.09
N PRO A 245 -54.53 -71.06 -19.37
CA PRO A 245 -54.82 -72.46 -19.04
C PRO A 245 -55.31 -73.29 -20.23
#